data_AF-A0A1E3PLL6-F1
#
_entry.id   AF-A0A1E3PLL6-F1
#
_cell.length_a   1.000
_cell.length_b   1.000
_cell.length_c   1.000
_cell.angle_alpha   90.00
_cell.angle_beta   90.00
_cell.angle_gamma   90.00
#
_symmetry.space_group_name_H-M   'P 1'
#
loop_
_entity.id
_entity.type
_entity.pdbx_description
1 polymer ?
#
loop_
_entity_poly.entity_id
_entity_poly.type
_entity_poly.pdbx_seq_one_letter_code
_entity_poly.pdbx_strand_id
1 'polypeptide(L)'
;NSITSSATSKVSQEFLDSLPRVSKSQLTGHDACPICTENFLDDPYPLVVHLPCNKRHRFDLECIGGWLKLKSCCPLCRHDFDEEKRRQDRIQRDLEVKNADSEDEWDE
;
A
#
# COMPACT_ATOMS: atom_id res chain seq x y z
N ASN A 1 -23.72 22.81 -17.77
CA ASN A 1 -23.65 21.44 -17.21
C ASN A 1 -22.21 21.05 -16.99
N SER A 2 -21.63 21.47 -15.87
CA SER A 2 -20.27 21.09 -15.49
C SER A 2 -20.36 20.13 -14.31
N ILE A 3 -20.43 18.84 -14.62
CA ILE A 3 -20.38 17.78 -13.62
C ILE A 3 -18.91 17.66 -13.20
N THR A 4 -18.51 18.41 -12.17
CA THR A 4 -17.21 18.20 -11.53
C THR A 4 -17.31 16.95 -10.67
N SER A 5 -16.98 15.82 -11.26
CA SER A 5 -16.86 14.51 -10.61
C SER A 5 -15.79 14.56 -9.52
N SER A 6 -16.17 14.95 -8.30
CA SER A 6 -15.34 14.78 -7.11
C SER A 6 -15.39 13.32 -6.66
N ALA A 7 -14.67 12.46 -7.38
CA ALA A 7 -14.35 11.14 -6.89
C ALA A 7 -13.26 11.30 -5.82
N THR A 8 -13.67 11.27 -4.56
CA THR A 8 -12.83 11.30 -3.34
C THR A 8 -11.96 10.04 -3.27
N SER A 9 -11.00 9.91 -4.18
CA SER A 9 -10.04 8.81 -4.17
C SER A 9 -9.11 9.03 -2.98
N LYS A 10 -9.28 8.25 -1.91
CA LYS A 10 -8.49 8.43 -0.68
C LYS A 10 -7.01 8.11 -0.86
N VAL A 11 -6.70 7.21 -1.79
CA VAL A 11 -5.35 6.74 -2.07
C VAL A 11 -4.90 7.20 -3.46
N SER A 12 -3.70 7.79 -3.54
CA SER A 12 -3.11 8.24 -4.81
C SER A 12 -2.59 7.05 -5.63
N GLN A 13 -2.55 7.22 -6.96
CA GLN A 13 -2.02 6.19 -7.87
C GLN A 13 -0.55 5.84 -7.54
N GLU A 14 0.23 6.84 -7.12
CA GLU A 14 1.63 6.66 -6.68
C GLU A 14 1.77 5.67 -5.52
N PHE A 15 0.79 5.62 -4.61
CA PHE A 15 0.80 4.65 -3.53
C PHE A 15 0.61 3.23 -4.08
N LEU A 16 -0.30 3.04 -5.03
CA LEU A 16 -0.52 1.73 -5.67
C LEU A 16 0.72 1.28 -6.44
N ASP A 17 1.39 2.21 -7.12
CA ASP A 17 2.56 1.92 -7.93
C ASP A 17 3.81 1.62 -7.09
N SER A 18 3.88 2.18 -5.88
CA SER A 18 4.94 1.87 -4.91
C SER A 18 4.71 0.58 -4.12
N LEU A 19 3.55 -0.08 -4.27
CA LEU A 19 3.30 -1.36 -3.62
C LEU A 19 4.29 -2.42 -4.10
N PRO A 20 4.85 -3.22 -3.17
CA PRO A 20 5.73 -4.32 -3.53
C PRO A 20 5.05 -5.34 -4.45
N ARG A 21 5.69 -5.63 -5.59
CA ARG A 21 5.23 -6.64 -6.54
C ARG A 21 5.69 -8.02 -6.12
N VAL A 22 4.82 -9.02 -6.29
CA VAL A 22 5.12 -10.43 -6.02
C VAL A 22 5.42 -11.12 -7.35
N SER A 23 6.56 -11.80 -7.44
CA SER A 23 6.91 -12.54 -8.65
C SER A 23 6.10 -13.85 -8.74
N LYS A 24 5.83 -14.32 -9.96
CA LYS A 24 5.12 -15.59 -10.16
C LYS A 24 5.81 -16.77 -9.49
N SER A 25 7.14 -16.76 -9.40
CA SER A 25 7.93 -17.80 -8.75
C SER A 25 7.64 -17.91 -7.24
N GLN A 26 7.05 -16.88 -6.62
CA GLN A 26 6.65 -16.88 -5.20
C GLN A 26 5.17 -17.24 -5.00
N LEU A 27 4.44 -17.48 -6.07
CA LEU A 27 3.03 -17.87 -6.06
C LEU A 27 2.92 -19.40 -6.18
N THR A 28 1.96 -19.96 -5.48
CA THR A 28 1.58 -21.37 -5.55
C THR A 28 0.29 -21.53 -6.33
N GLY A 29 0.00 -22.73 -6.83
CA GLY A 29 -1.27 -23.04 -7.53
C GLY A 29 -2.53 -22.83 -6.68
N HIS A 30 -2.40 -22.58 -5.38
CA HIS A 30 -3.51 -22.30 -4.48
C HIS A 30 -3.61 -20.81 -4.12
N ASP A 31 -2.68 -19.97 -4.56
CA ASP A 31 -2.78 -18.53 -4.33
C ASP A 31 -3.80 -17.92 -5.30
N ALA A 32 -4.85 -17.35 -4.73
CA ALA A 32 -5.93 -16.69 -5.43
C ALA A 32 -6.19 -15.31 -4.83
N CYS A 33 -6.73 -14.41 -5.65
CA CYS A 33 -7.09 -13.07 -5.22
C CYS A 33 -8.34 -13.11 -4.34
N PRO A 34 -8.31 -12.63 -3.09
CA PRO A 34 -9.49 -12.65 -2.21
C PRO A 34 -10.66 -11.76 -2.67
N ILE A 35 -10.44 -10.88 -3.66
CA ILE A 35 -11.44 -9.92 -4.15
C ILE A 35 -12.21 -10.51 -5.34
N CYS A 36 -11.51 -11.00 -6.37
CA CYS A 36 -12.14 -11.61 -7.55
C CYS A 36 -12.23 -13.14 -7.49
N THR A 37 -11.63 -13.77 -6.48
CA THR A 37 -11.57 -15.23 -6.26
C THR A 37 -10.90 -16.03 -7.38
N GLU A 38 -10.17 -15.35 -8.27
CA GLU A 38 -9.43 -15.96 -9.38
C GLU A 38 -8.01 -16.36 -8.96
N ASN A 39 -7.51 -17.46 -9.52
CA ASN A 39 -6.15 -17.92 -9.28
C ASN A 39 -5.14 -17.03 -10.00
N PHE A 40 -4.09 -16.60 -9.29
CA PHE A 40 -3.10 -15.71 -9.91
C PHE A 40 -2.32 -16.39 -11.04
N LEU A 41 -2.14 -17.71 -10.97
CA LEU A 41 -1.37 -18.46 -11.98
C LEU A 41 -2.18 -18.78 -13.24
N ASP A 42 -3.50 -18.55 -13.23
CA ASP A 42 -4.35 -18.78 -14.40
C ASP A 42 -4.19 -17.65 -15.43
N ASP A 43 -3.72 -16.48 -14.98
CA ASP A 43 -3.38 -15.37 -15.85
C ASP A 43 -1.97 -15.54 -16.46
N PRO A 44 -1.77 -15.30 -17.77
CA PRO A 44 -0.46 -15.34 -18.40
C PRO A 44 0.48 -14.20 -17.98
N TYR A 45 -0.02 -13.12 -17.37
CA TYR A 45 0.69 -11.94 -16.86
C TYR A 45 0.10 -11.36 -15.55
N PRO A 46 -0.04 -12.15 -14.46
CA PRO A 46 -0.59 -11.69 -13.20
C PRO A 46 0.22 -10.55 -12.60
N LEU A 47 -0.49 -9.46 -12.32
CA LEU A 47 0.04 -8.31 -11.61
C LEU A 47 -0.35 -8.38 -10.14
N VAL A 48 0.35 -9.25 -9.41
CA VAL A 48 0.13 -9.44 -7.97
C VAL A 48 0.97 -8.46 -7.18
N VAL A 49 0.33 -7.76 -6.25
CA VAL A 49 0.97 -6.91 -5.25
C VAL A 49 0.64 -7.42 -3.86
N HIS A 50 1.52 -7.14 -2.90
CA HIS A 50 1.20 -7.34 -1.49
C HIS A 50 1.12 -6.01 -0.75
N LEU A 51 0.15 -5.90 0.16
CA LEU A 51 0.01 -4.71 0.98
C LEU A 51 1.12 -4.64 2.05
N PRO A 52 1.51 -3.44 2.51
CA PRO A 52 2.56 -3.29 3.54
C PRO A 52 2.12 -3.80 4.92
N CYS A 53 0.82 -4.00 5.14
CA CYS A 53 0.29 -4.52 6.40
C CYS A 53 0.68 -5.98 6.67
N ASN A 54 0.76 -6.84 5.64
CA ASN A 54 1.21 -8.22 5.77
C ASN A 54 1.64 -8.78 4.41
N LYS A 55 2.77 -9.51 4.37
CA LYS A 55 3.27 -10.17 3.16
C LYS A 55 2.34 -11.26 2.58
N ARG A 56 1.39 -11.74 3.38
CA ARG A 56 0.34 -12.71 2.96
C ARG A 56 -0.89 -12.03 2.37
N HIS A 57 -1.04 -10.72 2.51
CA HIS A 57 -2.15 -9.97 1.93
C HIS A 57 -1.83 -9.60 0.48
N ARG A 58 -2.03 -10.58 -0.40
CA ARG A 58 -1.74 -10.52 -1.84
C ARG A 58 -3.04 -10.31 -2.61
N PHE A 59 -3.00 -9.43 -3.59
CA PHE A 59 -4.14 -9.09 -4.45
C PHE A 59 -3.65 -8.72 -5.83
N ASP A 60 -4.54 -8.80 -6.82
CA ASP A 60 -4.27 -8.16 -8.11
C ASP A 60 -4.29 -6.65 -7.96
N LEU A 61 -3.36 -5.99 -8.65
CA LEU A 61 -3.22 -4.54 -8.64
C LEU A 61 -4.54 -3.84 -9.02
N GLU A 62 -5.28 -4.38 -9.97
CA GLU A 62 -6.56 -3.84 -10.42
C GLU A 62 -7.65 -3.99 -9.34
N CYS A 63 -7.75 -5.17 -8.74
CA CYS A 63 -8.72 -5.48 -7.69
C CYS A 63 -8.50 -4.60 -6.45
N ILE A 64 -7.26 -4.55 -5.95
CA ILE A 64 -6.94 -3.76 -4.77
C ILE A 64 -6.94 -2.26 -5.08
N GLY A 65 -6.56 -1.87 -6.29
CA GLY A 65 -6.63 -0.47 -6.75
C GLY A 65 -8.07 0.05 -6.73
N GLY A 66 -9.04 -0.75 -7.20
CA GLY A 66 -10.46 -0.43 -7.10
C GLY A 66 -10.93 -0.25 -5.65
N TRP A 67 -10.49 -1.14 -4.76
CA TRP A 67 -10.83 -1.07 -3.33
C TRP A 67 -10.23 0.17 -2.65
N LEU A 68 -8.94 0.44 -2.86
CA LEU A 68 -8.20 1.52 -2.22
C LEU A 68 -8.67 2.92 -2.67
N LYS A 69 -9.25 3.02 -3.87
CA LYS A 69 -9.95 4.24 -4.33
C LYS A 69 -11.15 4.59 -3.44
N LEU A 70 -11.82 3.59 -2.87
CA LEU A 70 -13.00 3.77 -2.02
C LEU A 70 -12.63 3.83 -0.54
N LYS A 71 -11.74 2.94 -0.09
CA LYS A 71 -11.33 2.79 1.31
C LYS A 71 -9.83 2.56 1.40
N SER A 72 -9.13 3.42 2.14
CA SER A 72 -7.70 3.30 2.45
C SER A 72 -7.35 2.21 3.47
N CYS A 73 -8.12 1.12 3.52
CA CYS A 73 -7.91 0.02 4.47
C CYS A 73 -7.81 -1.35 3.80
N CYS A 74 -7.03 -2.26 4.40
CA CYS A 74 -6.91 -3.63 3.91
C CYS A 74 -8.23 -4.40 4.06
N PRO A 75 -8.72 -5.11 3.03
CA PRO A 75 -9.95 -5.89 3.12
C PRO A 75 -9.86 -7.10 4.06
N LEU A 76 -8.65 -7.61 4.33
CA LEU A 76 -8.42 -8.77 5.21
C LEU A 76 -8.27 -8.38 6.68
N CYS A 77 -7.42 -7.39 6.99
CA CYS A 77 -7.09 -7.03 8.37
C CYS A 77 -7.58 -5.65 8.81
N ARG A 78 -8.24 -4.89 7.93
CA ARG A 78 -8.74 -3.53 8.19
C ARG A 78 -7.66 -2.51 8.59
N HIS A 79 -6.39 -2.82 8.36
CA HIS A 79 -5.28 -1.88 8.59
C HIS A 79 -5.42 -0.66 7.67
N ASP A 80 -5.38 0.54 8.25
CA ASP A 80 -5.52 1.82 7.56
C ASP A 80 -4.15 2.37 7.14
N PHE A 81 -3.96 2.52 5.83
CA PHE A 81 -2.69 2.98 5.27
C PHE A 81 -2.48 4.50 5.39
N ASP A 82 -3.56 5.29 5.48
CA ASP A 82 -3.47 6.74 5.67
C ASP A 82 -3.04 7.07 7.10
N GLU A 83 -3.52 6.31 8.08
CA GLU A 83 -3.08 6.47 9.47
C GLU A 83 -1.61 6.08 9.64
N GLU A 84 -1.18 4.96 9.06
CA GLU A 84 0.20 4.52 9.14
C GLU A 84 1.16 5.51 8.48
N LYS A 85 0.82 6.04 7.29
CA LYS A 85 1.62 7.09 6.64
C LYS A 85 1.77 8.32 7.53
N ARG A 86 0.66 8.82 8.08
CA ARG A 86 0.70 9.97 9.00
C ARG A 86 1.52 9.68 10.26
N ARG A 87 1.53 8.44 10.75
CA ARG A 87 2.35 8.03 11.90
C ARG A 87 3.84 8.07 11.55
N GLN A 88 4.21 7.52 10.39
CA GLN A 88 5.59 7.54 9.88
C GLN A 88 6.10 8.97 9.69
N ASP A 89 5.30 9.85 9.08
CA ASP A 89 5.68 11.25 8.86
C ASP A 89 5.95 12.01 10.18
N ARG A 90 5.20 11.69 11.24
CA ARG A 90 5.45 12.28 12.58
C ARG A 90 6.74 11.77 13.18
N ILE A 91 6.97 10.45 13.14
CA ILE A 91 8.19 9.84 13.67
C ILE A 91 9.43 10.37 12.95
N GLN A 92 9.36 10.50 11.63
CA GLN A 92 10.46 11.04 10.81
C GLN A 92 10.82 12.45 11.25
N ARG A 93 9.84 13.34 11.42
CA ARG A 93 10.06 14.71 11.89
C ARG A 93 10.68 14.75 13.28
N ASP A 94 10.19 13.92 14.20
CA ASP A 94 10.72 13.87 15.58
C ASP A 94 12.18 13.38 15.61
N LEU A 95 12.56 12.47 14.70
CA LEU A 95 13.95 12.01 14.56
C LEU A 95 14.85 13.11 13.96
N GLU A 96 14.37 13.85 12.97
CA GLU A 96 15.10 14.98 12.38
C GLU A 96 15.39 16.07 13.42
N VAL A 97 14.43 16.40 14.27
CA VAL A 97 14.62 17.36 15.39
C VAL A 97 15.67 16.86 16.38
N LYS A 98 15.60 15.57 16.79
CA LYS A 98 16.57 15.00 17.73
C LYS A 98 17.98 14.94 17.17
N ASN A 99 18.13 14.62 15.89
CA ASN A 99 19.45 14.58 15.24
C ASN A 99 20.06 15.98 15.17
N ALA A 100 19.26 17.01 14.83
CA ALA A 100 19.73 18.39 14.82
C ALA A 100 20.26 18.85 16.19
N ASP A 101 19.52 18.58 17.28
CA ASP A 101 19.95 18.94 18.63
C ASP A 101 21.25 18.21 19.06
N SER A 102 21.49 16.99 18.55
CA SER A 102 22.68 16.19 18.90
C SER A 102 23.94 16.52 18.09
N GLU A 103 23.81 17.16 16.92
CA GLU A 103 24.96 17.58 16.10
C GLU A 103 25.64 18.84 16.67
N ASP A 104 24.93 19.64 17.46
CA ASP A 104 25.44 20.86 18.11
C ASP A 104 26.27 20.58 19.40
N GLU A 105 26.38 19.33 19.86
CA GLU A 105 26.97 18.98 21.18
C GLU A 105 28.38 18.34 21.11
N TRP A 106 29.02 18.24 19.93
CA TRP A 106 30.30 17.51 19.74
C TRP A 106 31.53 18.36 19.39
N ASP A 107 31.46 19.69 19.53
CA ASP A 107 32.58 20.62 19.22
C ASP A 107 33.42 21.04 20.45
N GLU A 108 33.88 20.10 21.30
CA GLU A 108 34.87 20.39 22.36
C GLU A 108 36.01 19.37 22.46
#